data_AF-A0A9Q2NQA4-F1
#
_entry.id   AF-A0A9Q2NQA4-F1
#
_cell.length_a   1.000
_cell.length_b   1.000
_cell.length_c   1.000
_cell.angle_alpha   90.00
_cell.angle_beta   90.00
_cell.angle_gamma   90.00
#
_symmetry.space_group_name_H-M   'P 1'
#
loop_
_entity.id
_entity.type
_entity.pdbx_description
1 polymer ?
#
loop_
_entity_poly.entity_id
_entity_poly.type
_entity_poly.pdbx_seq_one_letter_code
_entity_poly.pdbx_strand_id
1 'polypeptide(L)'
;MPISLDALQYKLQRRLKVLDSGFDRHVLNPVAVRQADKFALQEGYVSALWQAWCSFCRELIIHSAMGAITRSGAITTSPHNALREMEIAYVAKRLSNGDPLNNIRPLIGSHQEHTWGDLSKVNLVASGIGCSNGGSILAGLSACDRIDDLQLCRNASAHISKSTLQRVKDSKVRYLNNSFRHPSDMICWVDPSSSDFLWKSWIDDIELAADLAVQ
;
A
#
# COMPACT_ATOMS: atom_id res chain seq x y z
N MET A 1 -22.58 13.39 3.36
CA MET A 1 -21.57 14.44 3.62
C MET A 1 -20.25 13.99 3.01
N PRO A 2 -19.45 14.91 2.44
CA PRO A 2 -18.14 14.59 1.90
C PRO A 2 -17.25 13.91 2.95
N ILE A 3 -16.50 12.88 2.55
CA ILE A 3 -15.54 12.22 3.43
C ILE A 3 -14.27 13.08 3.48
N SER A 4 -13.73 13.29 4.68
CA SER A 4 -12.46 13.96 4.86
C SER A 4 -11.31 13.01 4.56
N LEU A 5 -10.35 13.42 3.73
CA LEU A 5 -9.15 12.65 3.45
C LEU A 5 -8.24 12.51 4.68
N ASP A 6 -8.24 13.50 5.58
CA ASP A 6 -7.54 13.41 6.88
C ASP A 6 -8.10 12.27 7.74
N ALA A 7 -9.41 12.00 7.67
CA ALA A 7 -9.99 10.86 8.40
C ALA A 7 -9.45 9.51 7.89
N LEU A 8 -9.14 9.41 6.58
CA LEU A 8 -8.51 8.23 5.98
C LEU A 8 -7.07 8.07 6.46
N GLN A 9 -6.30 9.17 6.47
CA GLN A 9 -4.94 9.18 7.00
C GLN A 9 -4.91 8.78 8.48
N TYR A 10 -5.81 9.35 9.30
CA TYR A 10 -5.89 9.01 10.72
C TYR A 10 -6.25 7.53 10.94
N LYS A 11 -7.18 6.98 10.15
CA LYS A 11 -7.52 5.55 10.17
C LYS A 11 -6.30 4.69 9.81
N LEU A 12 -5.51 5.07 8.81
CA LEU A 12 -4.27 4.39 8.44
C LEU A 12 -3.24 4.44 9.57
N GLN A 13 -2.92 5.62 10.10
CA GLN A 13 -1.95 5.80 11.19
C GLN A 13 -2.28 4.95 12.41
N ARG A 14 -3.56 4.85 12.78
CA ARG A 14 -3.98 3.96 13.89
C ARG A 14 -3.66 2.49 13.61
N ARG A 15 -3.86 2.03 12.37
CA ARG A 15 -3.51 0.65 11.98
C ARG A 15 -2.01 0.44 11.98
N LEU A 16 -1.23 1.39 11.46
CA LEU A 16 0.24 1.32 11.44
C LEU A 16 0.79 1.23 12.86
N LYS A 17 0.36 2.09 13.78
CA LYS A 17 0.77 2.04 15.19
C LYS A 17 0.48 0.70 15.87
N VAL A 18 -0.67 0.09 15.58
CA VAL A 18 -1.03 -1.23 16.13
C VAL A 18 -0.12 -2.32 15.57
N LEU A 19 0.14 -2.31 14.26
CA LEU A 19 1.03 -3.27 13.62
C LEU A 19 2.47 -3.12 14.11
N ASP A 20 2.94 -1.88 14.22
CA ASP A 20 4.30 -1.55 14.64
C ASP A 20 4.57 -1.95 16.09
N SER A 21 3.64 -1.60 17.00
CA SER A 21 3.68 -2.08 18.39
C SER A 21 3.61 -3.61 18.48
N GLY A 22 2.95 -4.27 17.53
CA GLY A 22 2.96 -5.73 17.40
C GLY A 22 4.35 -6.25 17.05
N PHE A 23 4.96 -5.70 16.01
CA PHE A 23 6.31 -6.04 15.56
C PHE A 23 7.35 -5.84 16.66
N ASP A 24 7.37 -4.68 17.31
CA ASP A 24 8.33 -4.35 18.37
C ASP A 24 8.26 -5.35 19.53
N ARG A 25 7.05 -5.72 19.96
CA ARG A 25 6.88 -6.73 21.01
C ARG A 25 7.45 -8.09 20.60
N HIS A 26 7.32 -8.46 19.33
CA HIS A 26 7.82 -9.74 18.84
C HIS A 26 9.34 -9.75 18.65
N VAL A 27 9.92 -8.64 18.20
CA VAL A 27 11.37 -8.51 18.00
C VAL A 27 12.12 -8.38 19.34
N LEU A 28 11.58 -7.60 20.29
CA LEU A 28 12.24 -7.33 21.57
C LEU A 28 12.11 -8.49 22.58
N ASN A 29 11.07 -9.31 22.47
CA ASN A 29 10.87 -10.48 23.33
C ASN A 29 10.79 -11.76 22.50
N PRO A 30 11.92 -12.27 21.99
CA PRO A 30 11.94 -13.57 21.35
C PRO A 30 11.76 -14.64 22.43
N VAL A 31 10.51 -14.99 22.73
CA VAL A 31 10.22 -16.29 23.34
C VAL A 31 10.86 -17.35 22.42
N ALA A 32 11.26 -18.51 22.96
CA ALA A 32 11.76 -19.61 22.14
C ALA A 32 10.64 -20.13 21.21
N VAL A 33 10.42 -19.42 20.12
CA VAL A 33 9.36 -19.63 19.15
C VAL A 33 9.91 -20.55 18.07
N ARG A 34 9.15 -21.59 17.70
CA ARG A 34 9.55 -22.48 16.60
C ARG A 34 9.66 -21.65 15.32
N GLN A 35 10.54 -22.03 14.40
CA GLN A 35 10.73 -21.26 13.16
C GLN A 35 9.42 -21.09 12.36
N ALA A 36 8.56 -22.12 12.35
CA ALA A 36 7.25 -22.05 11.70
C ALA A 36 6.34 -20.97 12.32
N ASP A 37 6.31 -20.86 13.64
CA ASP A 37 5.49 -19.87 14.34
C ASP A 37 6.00 -18.44 14.07
N LYS A 38 7.34 -18.27 14.02
CA LYS A 38 7.97 -17.01 13.62
C LYS A 38 7.54 -16.61 12.20
N PHE A 39 7.64 -17.53 11.24
CA PHE A 39 7.29 -17.24 9.85
C PHE A 39 5.81 -16.89 9.70
N ALA A 40 4.91 -17.68 10.30
CA ALA A 40 3.48 -17.42 10.28
C ALA A 40 3.14 -16.03 10.84
N LEU A 41 3.79 -15.63 11.92
CA LEU A 41 3.58 -14.31 12.51
C LEU A 41 4.11 -13.17 11.61
N GLN A 42 5.33 -13.31 11.08
CA GLN A 42 5.91 -12.32 10.17
C GLN A 42 5.09 -12.17 8.88
N GLU A 43 4.61 -13.28 8.31
CA GLU A 43 3.68 -13.27 7.18
C GLU A 43 2.39 -12.54 7.50
N GLY A 44 1.84 -12.78 8.70
CA GLY A 44 0.66 -12.08 9.21
C GLY A 44 0.88 -10.56 9.25
N TYR A 45 2.01 -10.11 9.80
CA TYR A 45 2.35 -8.68 9.84
C TYR A 45 2.54 -8.06 8.45
N VAL A 46 3.34 -8.70 7.60
CA VAL A 46 3.59 -8.26 6.22
C VAL A 46 2.27 -8.15 5.43
N SER A 47 1.41 -9.17 5.53
CA SER A 47 0.11 -9.18 4.87
C SER A 47 -0.80 -8.08 5.42
N ALA A 48 -0.87 -7.92 6.75
CA ALA A 48 -1.71 -6.91 7.37
C ALA A 48 -1.27 -5.47 7.03
N LEU A 49 0.03 -5.20 6.96
CA LEU A 49 0.59 -3.92 6.52
C LEU A 49 0.25 -3.64 5.05
N TRP A 50 0.48 -4.63 4.17
CA TRP A 50 0.12 -4.52 2.76
C TRP A 50 -1.38 -4.24 2.54
N GLN A 51 -2.24 -4.90 3.30
CA GLN A 51 -3.69 -4.65 3.23
C GLN A 51 -4.08 -3.28 3.78
N ALA A 52 -3.35 -2.74 4.77
CA ALA A 52 -3.56 -1.38 5.24
C ALA A 52 -3.23 -0.35 4.16
N TRP A 53 -2.10 -0.54 3.47
CA TRP A 53 -1.71 0.25 2.32
C TRP A 53 -2.74 0.18 1.19
N CYS A 54 -3.10 -1.02 0.72
CA CYS A 54 -4.10 -1.20 -0.34
C CYS A 54 -5.44 -0.53 -0.02
N SER A 55 -5.91 -0.67 1.22
CA SER A 55 -7.16 -0.06 1.68
C SER A 55 -7.09 1.46 1.64
N PHE A 56 -5.97 2.04 2.06
CA PHE A 56 -5.77 3.49 2.02
C PHE A 56 -5.77 4.02 0.58
N CYS A 57 -4.97 3.44 -0.32
CA CYS A 57 -4.91 3.87 -1.72
C CYS A 57 -6.28 3.79 -2.41
N ARG A 58 -7.02 2.71 -2.16
CA ARG A 58 -8.38 2.53 -2.67
C ARG A 58 -9.32 3.63 -2.18
N GLU A 59 -9.41 3.80 -0.86
CA GLU A 59 -10.29 4.79 -0.23
C GLU A 59 -9.91 6.21 -0.67
N LEU A 60 -8.62 6.54 -0.70
CA LEU A 60 -8.10 7.84 -1.13
C LEU A 60 -8.57 8.20 -2.55
N ILE A 61 -8.34 7.31 -3.52
CA ILE A 61 -8.68 7.58 -4.93
C ILE A 61 -10.18 7.65 -5.13
N ILE A 62 -10.92 6.68 -4.60
CA ILE A 62 -12.38 6.61 -4.76
C ILE A 62 -13.03 7.83 -4.12
N HIS A 63 -12.68 8.18 -2.87
CA HIS A 63 -13.27 9.32 -2.20
C HIS A 63 -12.87 10.63 -2.87
N SER A 64 -11.63 10.77 -3.35
CA SER A 64 -11.22 11.94 -4.14
C SER A 64 -12.05 12.08 -5.44
N ALA A 65 -12.35 10.97 -6.12
CA ALA A 65 -13.20 11.00 -7.30
C ALA A 65 -14.66 11.36 -6.99
N MET A 66 -15.17 10.97 -5.82
CA MET A 66 -16.54 11.26 -5.36
C MET A 66 -16.73 12.66 -4.77
N GLY A 67 -15.66 13.45 -4.60
CA GLY A 67 -15.73 14.78 -3.98
C GLY A 67 -15.49 14.76 -2.47
N ALA A 68 -14.33 14.24 -2.04
CA ALA A 68 -13.81 14.34 -0.68
C ALA A 68 -13.34 15.76 -0.32
N ILE A 69 -13.20 16.01 0.99
CA ILE A 69 -12.57 17.22 1.55
C ILE A 69 -11.09 16.92 1.81
N THR A 70 -10.20 17.68 1.17
CA THR A 70 -8.75 17.62 1.42
C THR A 70 -8.39 18.20 2.79
N ARG A 71 -7.15 18.02 3.24
CA ARG A 71 -6.66 18.63 4.48
C ARG A 71 -6.79 20.15 4.49
N SER A 72 -6.58 20.78 3.34
CA SER A 72 -6.72 22.22 3.16
C SER A 72 -8.18 22.72 3.18
N GLY A 73 -9.16 21.81 3.31
CA GLY A 73 -10.58 22.11 3.34
C GLY A 73 -11.21 22.24 1.95
N ALA A 74 -10.45 22.01 0.87
CA ALA A 74 -10.96 22.06 -0.49
C ALA A 74 -11.78 20.80 -0.82
N ILE A 75 -12.88 20.98 -1.56
CA ILE A 75 -13.65 19.85 -2.08
C ILE A 75 -13.01 19.42 -3.41
N THR A 76 -12.63 18.16 -3.49
CA THR A 76 -12.10 17.55 -4.71
C THR A 76 -13.16 17.48 -5.80
N THR A 77 -12.74 17.56 -7.06
CA THR A 77 -13.62 17.42 -8.23
C THR A 77 -13.06 16.38 -9.18
N SER A 78 -13.94 15.70 -9.90
CA SER A 78 -13.59 14.71 -10.93
C SER A 78 -14.74 14.59 -11.93
N PRO A 79 -14.46 14.21 -13.20
CA PRO A 79 -15.50 13.81 -14.16
C PRO A 79 -16.39 12.66 -13.67
N HIS A 80 -15.98 11.96 -12.62
CA HIS A 80 -16.63 10.76 -12.10
C HIS A 80 -17.37 10.96 -10.77
N ASN A 81 -17.57 12.21 -10.32
CA ASN A 81 -18.17 12.51 -9.02
C ASN A 81 -19.62 12.01 -8.84
N ALA A 82 -20.38 11.86 -9.93
CA ALA A 82 -21.75 11.35 -9.91
C ALA A 82 -21.83 9.81 -9.92
N LEU A 83 -20.70 9.13 -10.14
CA LEU A 83 -20.64 7.68 -10.18
C LEU A 83 -20.63 7.07 -8.78
N ARG A 84 -21.13 5.85 -8.68
CA ARG A 84 -21.05 5.05 -7.45
C ARG A 84 -19.64 4.48 -7.29
N GLU A 85 -19.30 4.13 -6.06
CA GLU A 85 -18.01 3.55 -5.69
C GLU A 85 -17.55 2.42 -6.64
N MET A 86 -18.41 1.45 -6.94
CA MET A 86 -18.03 0.31 -7.78
C MET A 86 -17.93 0.64 -9.29
N GLU A 87 -18.53 1.75 -9.73
CA GLU A 87 -18.36 2.29 -11.08
C GLU A 87 -17.02 3.04 -11.18
N ILE A 88 -16.64 3.77 -10.14
CA ILE A 88 -15.31 4.38 -10.02
C ILE A 88 -14.23 3.30 -9.94
N ALA A 89 -14.46 2.22 -9.18
CA ALA A 89 -13.56 1.08 -9.12
C ALA A 89 -13.40 0.38 -10.49
N TYR A 90 -14.45 0.35 -11.31
CA TYR A 90 -14.38 -0.11 -12.70
C TYR A 90 -13.50 0.82 -13.55
N VAL A 91 -13.70 2.14 -13.46
CA VAL A 91 -12.87 3.14 -14.15
C VAL A 91 -11.41 2.96 -13.76
N ALA A 92 -11.11 2.87 -12.46
CA ALA A 92 -9.77 2.64 -11.95
C ALA A 92 -9.16 1.33 -12.49
N LYS A 93 -9.92 0.24 -12.53
CA LYS A 93 -9.45 -1.02 -13.14
C LYS A 93 -9.04 -0.82 -14.61
N ARG A 94 -9.86 -0.14 -15.41
CA ARG A 94 -9.58 0.13 -16.83
C ARG A 94 -8.31 0.97 -17.00
N LEU A 95 -8.22 2.07 -16.23
CA LEU A 95 -7.04 2.95 -16.24
C LEU A 95 -5.76 2.20 -15.83
N SER A 96 -5.83 1.33 -14.82
CA SER A 96 -4.67 0.55 -14.36
C SER A 96 -4.09 -0.39 -15.43
N ASN A 97 -4.88 -0.74 -16.44
CA ASN A 97 -4.46 -1.56 -17.57
C ASN A 97 -4.13 -0.73 -18.82
N GLY A 98 -4.30 0.59 -18.79
CA GLY A 98 -4.21 1.44 -19.99
C GLY A 98 -5.38 1.27 -20.97
N ASP A 99 -6.49 0.69 -20.53
CA ASP A 99 -7.65 0.45 -21.39
C ASP A 99 -8.49 1.74 -21.56
N PRO A 100 -9.13 1.94 -22.74
CA PRO A 100 -10.04 3.05 -22.93
C PRO A 100 -11.28 2.97 -22.02
N LEU A 101 -11.78 4.12 -21.60
CA LEU A 101 -12.98 4.27 -20.77
C LEU A 101 -14.24 4.28 -21.63
N ASN A 102 -14.77 3.08 -21.93
CA ASN A 102 -16.03 2.89 -22.63
C ASN A 102 -17.02 2.12 -21.74
N ASN A 103 -18.30 2.46 -21.82
CA ASN A 103 -19.41 1.75 -21.16
C ASN A 103 -19.15 1.50 -19.67
N ILE A 104 -19.04 2.58 -18.89
CA ILE A 104 -18.82 2.49 -17.44
C ILE A 104 -19.96 1.69 -16.81
N ARG A 105 -19.61 0.71 -15.98
CA ARG A 105 -20.52 -0.17 -15.26
C ARG A 105 -19.94 -0.54 -13.91
N PRO A 106 -20.75 -0.86 -12.89
CA PRO A 106 -20.22 -1.29 -11.61
C PRO A 106 -19.49 -2.63 -11.76
N LEU A 107 -18.38 -2.79 -11.03
CA LEU A 107 -17.81 -4.12 -10.79
C LEU A 107 -18.78 -4.95 -9.93
N ILE A 108 -18.83 -6.26 -10.17
CA ILE A 108 -19.72 -7.18 -9.44
C ILE A 108 -19.23 -7.38 -8.00
N GLY A 109 -17.92 -7.24 -7.77
CA GLY A 109 -17.34 -7.31 -6.44
C GLY A 109 -15.88 -6.86 -6.42
N SER A 110 -15.38 -6.61 -5.22
CA SER A 110 -14.03 -6.10 -4.98
C SER A 110 -12.91 -7.02 -5.48
N HIS A 111 -13.17 -8.34 -5.57
CA HIS A 111 -12.23 -9.30 -6.16
C HIS A 111 -11.91 -9.02 -7.65
N GLN A 112 -12.72 -8.21 -8.34
CA GLN A 112 -12.48 -7.82 -9.72
C GLN A 112 -11.64 -6.55 -9.84
N GLU A 113 -11.38 -5.84 -8.74
CA GLU A 113 -10.58 -4.63 -8.73
C GLU A 113 -9.11 -4.93 -9.05
N HIS A 114 -8.36 -3.92 -9.47
CA HIS A 114 -6.92 -4.04 -9.60
C HIS A 114 -6.25 -4.05 -8.21
N THR A 115 -4.95 -4.31 -8.17
CA THR A 115 -4.19 -4.28 -6.91
C THR A 115 -3.90 -2.83 -6.50
N TRP A 116 -4.66 -2.33 -5.52
CA TRP A 116 -4.55 -0.94 -5.05
C TRP A 116 -3.25 -0.55 -4.35
N GLY A 117 -2.39 -1.51 -3.99
CA GLY A 117 -1.08 -1.19 -3.41
C GLY A 117 0.06 -1.16 -4.43
N ASP A 118 -0.20 -1.58 -5.68
CA ASP A 118 0.80 -1.67 -6.74
C ASP A 118 1.05 -0.29 -7.36
N LEU A 119 2.20 0.31 -7.07
CA LEU A 119 2.51 1.69 -7.47
C LEU A 119 2.38 1.91 -8.97
N SER A 120 2.78 0.93 -9.80
CA SER A 120 2.67 1.05 -11.26
C SER A 120 1.23 1.21 -11.72
N LYS A 121 0.30 0.49 -11.09
CA LYS A 121 -1.13 0.53 -11.41
C LYS A 121 -1.79 1.77 -10.84
N VAL A 122 -1.50 2.08 -9.58
CA VAL A 122 -2.15 3.18 -8.87
C VAL A 122 -1.73 4.52 -9.47
N ASN A 123 -0.48 4.67 -9.93
CA ASN A 123 -0.02 5.88 -10.63
C ASN A 123 -0.76 6.11 -11.95
N LEU A 124 -1.04 5.05 -12.73
CA LEU A 124 -1.86 5.14 -13.93
C LEU A 124 -3.29 5.60 -13.60
N VAL A 125 -3.87 5.06 -12.52
CA VAL A 125 -5.21 5.45 -12.06
C VAL A 125 -5.23 6.91 -11.61
N ALA A 126 -4.31 7.32 -10.74
CA ALA A 126 -4.24 8.68 -10.20
C ALA A 126 -4.05 9.72 -11.32
N SER A 127 -3.26 9.39 -12.35
CA SER A 127 -3.07 10.24 -13.52
C SER A 127 -4.30 10.32 -14.43
N GLY A 128 -5.05 9.21 -14.57
CA GLY A 128 -6.14 9.11 -15.54
C GLY A 128 -7.54 9.42 -15.00
N ILE A 129 -7.76 9.35 -13.68
CA ILE A 129 -9.09 9.49 -13.07
C ILE A 129 -9.60 10.94 -13.02
N GLY A 130 -8.72 11.91 -13.30
CA GLY A 130 -9.08 13.32 -13.46
C GLY A 130 -9.51 14.02 -12.17
N CYS A 131 -9.01 13.59 -11.01
CA CYS A 131 -9.26 14.28 -9.74
C CYS A 131 -8.47 15.59 -9.65
N SER A 132 -9.06 16.66 -9.11
CA SER A 132 -8.39 17.95 -8.95
C SER A 132 -7.19 17.93 -7.99
N ASN A 133 -7.16 16.98 -7.05
CA ASN A 133 -6.01 16.71 -6.17
C ASN A 133 -5.07 15.62 -6.73
N GLY A 134 -5.19 15.25 -8.01
CA GLY A 134 -4.36 14.20 -8.62
C GLY A 134 -2.86 14.45 -8.47
N GLY A 135 -2.43 15.71 -8.51
CA GLY A 135 -1.04 16.09 -8.25
C GLY A 135 -0.55 15.72 -6.84
N SER A 136 -1.35 16.01 -5.81
CA SER A 136 -1.04 15.63 -4.41
C SER A 136 -0.97 14.11 -4.27
N ILE A 137 -1.93 13.39 -4.85
CA ILE A 137 -1.96 11.91 -4.82
C ILE A 137 -0.70 11.34 -5.48
N LEU A 138 -0.34 11.80 -6.68
CA LEU A 138 0.85 11.33 -7.39
C LEU A 138 2.13 11.67 -6.65
N ALA A 139 2.24 12.86 -6.05
CA ALA A 139 3.38 13.24 -5.24
C ALA A 139 3.56 12.30 -4.03
N GLY A 140 2.46 11.99 -3.33
CA GLY A 140 2.51 11.04 -2.21
C GLY A 140 2.88 9.62 -2.65
N LEU A 141 2.26 9.09 -3.70
CA LEU A 141 2.56 7.75 -4.20
C LEU A 141 4.00 7.61 -4.73
N SER A 142 4.59 8.71 -5.22
CA SER A 142 5.97 8.73 -5.72
C SER A 142 7.02 8.83 -4.61
N ALA A 143 6.60 9.13 -3.36
CA ALA A 143 7.50 9.16 -2.20
C ALA A 143 7.76 7.77 -1.60
N CYS A 144 7.11 6.72 -2.13
CA CYS A 144 7.22 5.35 -1.67
C CYS A 144 8.37 4.59 -2.36
N ASP A 145 9.58 4.64 -1.81
CA ASP A 145 10.75 3.99 -2.41
C ASP A 145 10.77 2.46 -2.21
N ARG A 146 10.22 1.97 -1.10
CA ARG A 146 10.40 0.57 -0.64
C ARG A 146 9.11 -0.25 -0.62
N ILE A 147 8.00 0.32 -1.05
CA ILE A 147 6.70 -0.37 -1.06
C ILE A 147 6.67 -1.54 -2.05
N ASP A 148 7.43 -1.46 -3.13
CA ASP A 148 7.62 -2.59 -4.04
C ASP A 148 8.31 -3.77 -3.34
N ASP A 149 9.19 -3.51 -2.38
CA ASP A 149 9.83 -4.54 -1.56
C ASP A 149 8.87 -5.15 -0.53
N LEU A 150 7.94 -4.36 0.02
CA LEU A 150 6.83 -4.89 0.82
C LEU A 150 5.95 -5.81 -0.03
N GLN A 151 5.58 -5.38 -1.24
CA GLN A 151 4.80 -6.18 -2.18
C GLN A 151 5.54 -7.48 -2.54
N LEU A 152 6.83 -7.39 -2.83
CA LEU A 152 7.70 -8.53 -3.12
C LEU A 152 7.72 -9.53 -1.95
N CYS A 153 7.98 -9.06 -0.73
CA CYS A 153 7.99 -9.88 0.48
C CYS A 153 6.67 -10.63 0.68
N ARG A 154 5.55 -9.89 0.60
CA ARG A 154 4.20 -10.43 0.74
C ARG A 154 3.90 -11.49 -0.31
N ASN A 155 4.16 -11.19 -1.59
CA ASN A 155 3.87 -12.10 -2.69
C ASN A 155 4.75 -13.34 -2.66
N ALA A 156 6.04 -13.19 -2.34
CA ALA A 156 6.95 -14.31 -2.22
C ALA A 156 6.59 -15.23 -1.06
N SER A 157 6.09 -14.68 0.06
CA SER A 157 5.59 -15.46 1.19
C SER A 157 4.33 -16.25 0.84
N ALA A 158 3.36 -15.62 0.17
CA ALA A 158 2.09 -16.27 -0.21
C ALA A 158 2.24 -17.29 -1.36
N HIS A 159 3.21 -17.08 -2.26
CA HIS A 159 3.41 -17.87 -3.47
C HIS A 159 4.90 -18.22 -3.64
N ILE A 160 5.41 -19.04 -2.73
CA ILE A 160 6.80 -19.49 -2.74
C ILE A 160 7.06 -20.30 -4.00
N SER A 161 7.97 -19.80 -4.83
CA SER A 161 8.43 -20.45 -6.05
C SER A 161 9.87 -20.05 -6.33
N LYS A 162 10.54 -20.76 -7.26
CA LYS A 162 11.92 -20.43 -7.64
C LYS A 162 12.04 -18.98 -8.14
N SER A 163 11.06 -18.49 -8.89
CA SER A 163 11.08 -17.13 -9.44
C SER A 163 10.86 -16.07 -8.36
N THR A 164 9.90 -16.26 -7.45
CA THR A 164 9.66 -15.30 -6.35
C THR A 164 10.82 -15.27 -5.37
N LEU A 165 11.41 -16.42 -5.05
CA LEU A 165 12.62 -16.50 -4.24
C LEU A 165 13.84 -15.85 -4.91
N GLN A 166 13.98 -15.96 -6.24
CA GLN A 166 15.06 -15.29 -6.95
C GLN A 166 14.92 -13.77 -6.85
N ARG A 167 13.71 -13.22 -7.04
CA ARG A 167 13.47 -11.78 -6.86
C ARG A 167 13.80 -11.29 -5.45
N VAL A 168 13.50 -12.08 -4.41
CA VAL A 168 13.92 -11.78 -3.03
C VAL A 168 15.44 -11.82 -2.89
N LYS A 169 16.14 -12.78 -3.53
CA LYS A 169 17.61 -12.79 -3.52
C LYS A 169 18.20 -11.57 -4.21
N ASP A 170 17.61 -11.15 -5.32
CA ASP A 170 18.06 -9.99 -6.09
C ASP A 170 17.88 -8.69 -5.31
N SER A 171 16.86 -8.58 -4.46
CA SER A 171 16.66 -7.39 -3.61
C SER A 171 17.67 -7.26 -2.47
N LYS A 172 18.34 -8.34 -2.07
CA LYS A 172 19.30 -8.35 -0.96
C LYS A 172 20.38 -7.28 -1.08
N VAL A 173 20.82 -6.96 -2.31
CA VAL A 173 21.91 -6.00 -2.55
C VAL A 173 21.58 -4.59 -2.04
N ARG A 174 20.29 -4.27 -1.84
CA ARG A 174 19.83 -2.99 -1.29
C ARG A 174 19.91 -2.92 0.24
N TYR A 175 20.10 -4.04 0.92
CA TYR A 175 19.88 -4.16 2.37
C TYR A 175 21.05 -4.79 3.11
N LEU A 176 21.18 -4.46 4.39
CA LEU A 176 22.12 -5.08 5.33
C LEU A 176 21.40 -6.22 6.10
N ASN A 177 22.18 -7.11 6.74
CA ASN A 177 21.66 -8.24 7.53
C ASN A 177 20.60 -9.08 6.77
N ASN A 178 20.82 -9.25 5.46
CA ASN A 178 19.83 -9.71 4.49
C ASN A 178 19.78 -11.26 4.33
N SER A 179 20.31 -12.02 5.28
CA SER A 179 20.18 -13.47 5.25
C SER A 179 18.73 -13.87 5.49
N PHE A 180 18.21 -14.85 4.75
CA PHE A 180 16.83 -15.29 4.91
C PHE A 180 16.71 -16.80 4.73
N ARG A 181 15.77 -17.39 5.45
CA ARG A 181 15.30 -18.77 5.25
C ARG A 181 13.88 -18.79 4.68
N HIS A 182 13.12 -17.74 4.96
CA HIS A 182 11.79 -17.51 4.45
C HIS A 182 11.67 -16.06 3.94
N PRO A 183 10.89 -15.75 2.88
CA PRO A 183 10.75 -14.39 2.38
C PRO A 183 10.32 -13.37 3.44
N SER A 184 9.49 -13.79 4.40
CA SER A 184 9.04 -12.94 5.50
C SER A 184 10.18 -12.47 6.43
N ASP A 185 11.37 -13.09 6.40
CA ASP A 185 12.55 -12.59 7.11
C ASP A 185 13.00 -11.20 6.61
N MET A 186 12.56 -10.77 5.40
CA MET A 186 12.82 -9.42 4.89
C MET A 186 12.41 -8.31 5.87
N ILE A 187 11.37 -8.55 6.67
CA ILE A 187 10.91 -7.62 7.71
C ILE A 187 12.02 -7.23 8.71
N CYS A 188 13.01 -8.11 8.90
CA CYS A 188 14.14 -7.93 9.81
C CYS A 188 15.45 -7.57 9.08
N TRP A 189 15.42 -7.38 7.76
CA TRP A 189 16.59 -6.83 7.05
C TRP A 189 16.79 -5.38 7.48
N VAL A 190 18.01 -4.87 7.33
CA VAL A 190 18.32 -3.50 7.75
C VAL A 190 18.45 -2.61 6.52
N ASP A 191 17.71 -1.50 6.54
CA ASP A 191 17.80 -0.47 5.53
C ASP A 191 19.05 0.39 5.78
N PRO A 192 20.01 0.45 4.84
CA PRO A 192 21.24 1.21 5.04
C PRO A 192 21.01 2.71 5.23
N SER A 193 19.90 3.29 4.74
CA SER A 193 19.67 4.73 4.90
C SER A 193 19.17 5.12 6.29
N SER A 194 18.34 4.27 6.92
CA SER A 194 17.80 4.53 8.27
C SER A 194 18.59 3.82 9.37
N SER A 195 19.39 2.81 9.01
CA SER A 195 20.03 1.87 9.96
C SER A 195 19.03 1.14 10.86
N ASP A 196 17.77 1.04 10.45
CA ASP A 196 16.69 0.35 11.16
C ASP A 196 16.16 -0.83 10.31
N PHE A 197 15.25 -1.62 10.88
CA PHE A 197 14.57 -2.68 10.17
C PHE A 197 13.80 -2.13 8.96
N LEU A 198 13.84 -2.88 7.87
CA LEU A 198 13.11 -2.60 6.63
C LEU A 198 11.60 -2.45 6.89
N TRP A 199 11.07 -3.14 7.91
CA TRP A 199 9.73 -2.92 8.44
C TRP A 199 9.42 -1.45 8.76
N LYS A 200 10.32 -0.78 9.47
CA LYS A 200 10.16 0.62 9.88
C LYS A 200 10.18 1.52 8.65
N SER A 201 11.11 1.29 7.73
CA SER A 201 11.15 2.03 6.46
C SER A 201 9.87 1.86 5.62
N TRP A 202 9.24 0.68 5.61
CA TRP A 202 7.94 0.51 4.94
C TRP A 202 6.83 1.32 5.60
N ILE A 203 6.81 1.40 6.94
CA ILE A 203 5.84 2.22 7.68
C ILE A 203 6.07 3.70 7.38
N ASP A 204 7.32 4.17 7.45
CA ASP A 204 7.68 5.56 7.20
C ASP A 204 7.30 5.99 5.78
N ASP A 205 7.58 5.16 4.76
CA ASP A 205 7.16 5.40 3.38
C ASP A 205 5.63 5.53 3.26
N ILE A 206 4.87 4.63 3.92
CA ILE A 206 3.39 4.67 3.92
C ILE A 206 2.88 5.95 4.61
N GLU A 207 3.46 6.33 5.75
CA GLU A 207 3.06 7.52 6.50
C GLU A 207 3.34 8.80 5.71
N LEU A 208 4.53 8.91 5.13
CA LEU A 208 4.93 10.03 4.28
C LEU A 208 4.01 10.15 3.05
N ALA A 209 3.80 9.05 2.35
CA ALA A 209 2.93 9.02 1.17
C ALA A 209 1.50 9.43 1.52
N ALA A 210 0.97 8.95 2.64
CA ALA A 210 -0.36 9.31 3.09
C ALA A 210 -0.45 10.79 3.48
N ASP A 211 0.58 11.35 4.11
CA ASP A 211 0.59 12.77 4.49
C ASP A 211 0.60 13.71 3.28
N LEU A 212 1.36 13.36 2.25
CA LEU A 212 1.43 14.12 0.99
C LEU A 212 0.17 13.96 0.14
N ALA A 213 -0.44 12.77 0.14
CA ALA A 213 -1.55 12.46 -0.75
C ALA A 213 -2.90 13.09 -0.34
N VAL A 214 -3.08 13.50 0.92
CA VAL A 214 -4.34 14.06 1.43
C VAL A 214 -4.46 15.58 1.33
N GLN A 215 -3.42 16.25 0.79
CA GLN A 215 -3.33 17.71 0.66
C GLN A 215 -4.33 18.31 -0.32
#